data_AF-A0A832W1P7-F1
#
_entry.id   AF-A0A832W1P7-F1
#
_cell.length_a   1.000
_cell.length_b   1.000
_cell.length_c   1.000
_cell.angle_alpha   90.00
_cell.angle_beta   90.00
_cell.angle_gamma   90.00
#
_symmetry.space_group_name_H-M   'P 1'
#
loop_
_entity.id
_entity.type
_entity.pdbx_description
1 polymer ?
#
loop_
_entity_poly.entity_id
_entity_poly.type
_entity_poly.pdbx_seq_one_letter_code
_entity_poly.pdbx_strand_id
1 'polypeptide(L)' 'ISWAEKVCKVYLESTKKGKGATTVDGKMIDEVHYKQAKALLDIVK' A
#
# COMPACT_ATOMS: atom_id res chain seq x y z
N ILE A 1 11.97 -0.36 -3.19
CA ILE A 1 11.26 0.93 -3.40
C ILE A 1 10.02 0.74 -4.27
N SER A 2 10.14 0.26 -5.51
CA SER A 2 9.00 0.10 -6.44
C SER A 2 7.78 -0.65 -5.89
N TRP A 3 7.98 -1.72 -5.11
CA TRP A 3 6.87 -2.41 -4.44
C TRP A 3 6.13 -1.51 -3.43
N ALA A 4 6.86 -0.74 -2.63
CA ALA A 4 6.26 0.13 -1.62
C ALA A 4 5.45 1.27 -2.26
N GLU A 5 5.93 1.84 -3.37
CA GLU A 5 5.19 2.84 -4.15
C GLU A 5 3.88 2.26 -4.70
N LYS A 6 3.94 1.03 -5.23
CA LYS A 6 2.77 0.32 -5.75
C LYS A 6 1.74 0.02 -4.67
N VAL A 7 2.19 -0.48 -3.51
CA VAL A 7 1.33 -0.73 -2.34
C VAL A 7 0.63 0.55 -1.90
N CYS A 8 1.39 1.65 -1.76
CA CYS A 8 0.84 2.95 -1.39
C CYS A 8 -0.23 3.44 -2.38
N LYS A 9 0.04 3.36 -3.68
CA LYS A 9 -0.90 3.78 -4.72
C LYS A 9 -2.17 2.93 -4.72
N VAL A 10 -2.03 1.61 -4.82
CA VAL A 10 -3.17 0.70 -4.97
C VAL A 10 -4.04 0.68 -3.70
N TYR A 11 -3.43 0.76 -2.52
CA TYR A 11 -4.18 0.84 -1.27
C TYR A 11 -5.01 2.12 -1.19
N LEU A 12 -4.41 3.29 -1.49
CA LEU A 12 -5.13 4.57 -1.50
C LEU A 12 -6.27 4.63 -2.53
N GLU A 13 -6.13 3.99 -3.69
CA GLU A 13 -7.21 3.88 -4.67
C GLU A 13 -8.34 2.95 -4.20
N SER A 14 -7.99 1.89 -3.46
CA SER A 14 -8.95 0.94 -2.90
C SER A 14 -9.77 1.55 -1.75
N THR A 15 -9.11 2.31 -0.86
CA THR A 15 -9.80 2.95 0.29
C THR A 15 -10.79 4.02 -0.15
N LYS A 16 -10.54 4.73 -1.26
CA LYS A 16 -11.53 5.64 -1.89
C LYS A 16 -12.83 4.93 -2.30
N LYS A 17 -12.78 3.61 -2.51
CA LYS A 17 -13.95 2.76 -2.82
C LYS A 17 -14.58 2.12 -1.57
N GLY A 18 -14.17 2.54 -0.36
CA GLY A 18 -14.66 2.01 0.91
C GLY A 18 -14.10 0.63 1.28
N LYS A 19 -13.02 0.18 0.64
CA LYS A 19 -12.41 -1.14 0.92
C LYS A 19 -11.26 -1.01 1.91
N GLY A 20 -11.28 -1.83 2.97
CA GLY A 20 -10.21 -1.89 3.99
C GLY A 20 -9.02 -2.79 3.61
N ALA A 21 -9.13 -3.56 2.53
CA ALA A 21 -8.07 -4.40 2.00
C ALA A 21 -8.13 -4.44 0.46
N THR A 22 -7.03 -4.82 -0.18
CA THR A 22 -6.93 -5.02 -1.63
C THR A 22 -5.82 -6.02 -1.94
N THR A 23 -5.62 -6.33 -3.21
CA THR A 23 -4.59 -7.27 -3.66
C THR A 23 -3.56 -6.54 -4.50
N VAL A 24 -2.27 -6.73 -4.17
CA VAL A 24 -1.14 -6.28 -4.98
C VAL A 24 -0.31 -7.51 -5.31
N ASP A 25 -0.11 -7.76 -6.61
CA ASP A 25 0.67 -8.91 -7.11
C ASP A 25 0.23 -10.27 -6.53
N GLY A 26 -1.09 -10.47 -6.47
CA GLY A 26 -1.69 -11.70 -5.95
C GLY A 26 -1.67 -11.84 -4.42
N LYS A 27 -1.07 -10.89 -3.70
CA LYS A 27 -1.04 -10.87 -2.23
C LYS A 27 -2.03 -9.86 -1.66
N MET A 28 -2.78 -10.27 -0.65
CA MET A 28 -3.67 -9.38 0.08
C MET A 28 -2.83 -8.38 0.89
N ILE A 29 -3.24 -7.12 0.84
CA ILE A 29 -2.69 -6.01 1.61
C ILE A 29 -3.82 -5.24 2.29
N ASP A 30 -3.50 -4.63 3.41
CA ASP A 30 -4.39 -3.82 4.25
C ASP A 30 -3.66 -2.57 4.76
N GLU A 31 -4.26 -1.90 5.74
CA GLU A 31 -3.71 -0.69 6.34
C GLU A 31 -2.30 -0.88 6.93
N VAL A 32 -2.00 -2.05 7.49
CA VAL A 32 -0.69 -2.33 8.11
C VAL A 32 0.39 -2.36 7.04
N HIS A 33 0.14 -3.07 5.94
CA HIS A 33 1.04 -3.16 4.80
C HIS A 33 1.27 -1.78 4.16
N TYR A 34 0.22 -0.97 4.07
CA TYR A 34 0.32 0.42 3.63
C TYR A 34 1.22 1.27 4.53
N LYS A 35 1.01 1.21 5.85
CA LYS A 35 1.83 1.96 6.82
C LYS A 35 3.31 1.56 6.75
N GLN A 36 3.60 0.28 6.60
CA GLN A 36 4.96 -0.23 6.43
C GLN A 36 5.58 0.25 5.11
N ALA A 37 4.86 0.14 4.00
CA ALA A 37 5.32 0.63 2.70
C ALA A 37 5.60 2.13 2.73
N LYS A 38 4.72 2.92 3.35
CA LYS A 38 4.90 4.36 3.50
C LYS A 38 6.13 4.71 4.35
N ALA A 39 6.31 4.05 5.50
CA ALA A 39 7.48 4.25 6.33
C ALA A 39 8.79 3.93 5.59
N LEU A 40 8.81 2.86 4.79
CA LEU A 40 9.97 2.52 3.96
C LEU A 40 10.28 3.61 2.91
N LEU A 41 9.26 4.22 2.30
CA LEU A 41 9.45 5.32 1.35
C LEU A 41 9.93 6.60 2.04
N ASP A 42 9.43 6.88 3.24
CA ASP A 42 9.81 8.07 4.01
C ASP A 42 11.25 7.99 4.52
N ILE A 43 11.78 6.79 4.82
CA ILE A 43 13.20 6.58 5.22
C ILE A 43 14.17 6.80 4.04
N VAL A 44 13.73 6.51 2.81
CA VAL A 44 14.58 6.56 1.62
C VAL A 44 14.59 7.95 0.95
N LYS A 45 13.71 8.86 1.40
CA LYS A 45 13.66 10.26 0.98
C LYS A 45 14.77 11.10 1.58
#